data_AF-A0AAW7EBG6-F1
#
_entry.id   AF-A0AAW7EBG6-F1
#
_cell.length_a   1.000
_cell.length_b   1.000
_cell.length_c   1.000
_cell.angle_alpha   90.00
_cell.angle_beta   90.00
_cell.angle_gamma   90.00
#
_symmetry.space_group_name_H-M   'P 1'
#
loop_
_entity.id
_entity.type
_entity.pdbx_description
1 polymer ?
#
loop_
_entity_poly.entity_id
_entity_poly.type
_entity_poly.pdbx_seq_one_letter_code
_entity_poly.pdbx_strand_id
1 'polypeptide(L)'
;MKKIIFGFLSCFLISTTLTHANVCEKQWQEEQKNTVQIKKLKSQQCAYIWDDAKVIALLKKMNLKPKNGQWMAIDECNAIQVGQQKYILYQAYYKNDLSDLYVIRDSSNNLYGFFRDLGKYSFVDDKFIPTATANQHGVDLKCAALGNNPKLSNILIQNLFQRKIDLTHYSYEDRNK
;
A
#
# COMPACT_ATOMS: atom_id res chain seq x y z
N MET A 1 -64.26 -16.88 18.14
CA MET A 1 -63.33 -15.92 18.81
C MET A 1 -62.01 -15.92 18.05
N LYS A 2 -61.65 -14.80 17.40
CA LYS A 2 -60.44 -14.64 16.57
C LYS A 2 -59.20 -14.49 17.46
N LYS A 3 -58.16 -15.29 17.24
CA LYS A 3 -56.83 -15.06 17.82
C LYS A 3 -55.98 -14.34 16.77
N ILE A 4 -55.59 -13.11 17.06
CA ILE A 4 -54.64 -12.32 16.26
C ILE A 4 -53.26 -12.60 16.84
N ILE A 5 -52.37 -13.20 16.03
CA ILE A 5 -50.95 -13.38 16.37
C ILE A 5 -50.22 -12.15 15.85
N PHE A 6 -49.77 -11.29 16.75
CA PHE A 6 -48.84 -10.21 16.43
C PHE A 6 -47.44 -10.80 16.22
N GLY A 7 -47.04 -10.95 14.95
CA GLY A 7 -45.67 -11.23 14.58
C GLY A 7 -44.86 -9.93 14.57
N PHE A 8 -44.01 -9.73 15.58
CA PHE A 8 -42.99 -8.69 15.56
C PHE A 8 -41.88 -9.11 14.58
N LEU A 9 -41.95 -8.60 13.34
CA LEU A 9 -40.82 -8.65 12.41
C LEU A 9 -39.80 -7.58 12.86
N SER A 10 -38.81 -7.99 13.64
CA SER A 10 -37.61 -7.20 13.86
C SER A 10 -36.83 -7.16 12.55
N CYS A 11 -36.96 -6.06 11.80
CA CYS A 11 -36.01 -5.74 10.74
C CYS A 11 -34.66 -5.44 11.39
N PHE A 12 -33.78 -6.44 11.43
CA PHE A 12 -32.35 -6.21 11.57
C PHE A 12 -31.89 -5.40 10.36
N LEU A 13 -31.87 -4.08 10.50
CA LEU A 13 -31.12 -3.20 9.59
C LEU A 13 -29.64 -3.50 9.83
N ILE A 14 -29.10 -4.44 9.04
CA ILE A 14 -27.66 -4.62 8.89
C ILE A 14 -27.16 -3.31 8.29
N SER A 15 -26.69 -2.41 9.16
CA SER A 15 -25.97 -1.21 8.74
C SER A 15 -24.65 -1.70 8.19
N THR A 16 -24.59 -2.00 6.89
CA THR A 16 -23.32 -2.14 6.21
C THR A 16 -22.65 -0.77 6.25
N THR A 17 -21.78 -0.57 7.22
CA THR A 17 -20.80 0.51 7.17
C THR A 17 -19.88 0.20 6.00
N LEU A 18 -20.32 0.58 4.80
CA LEU A 18 -19.49 0.67 3.61
C LEU A 18 -18.41 1.71 3.93
N THR A 19 -17.34 1.27 4.58
CA THR A 19 -16.08 2.02 4.62
C THR A 19 -15.71 2.25 3.16
N HIS A 20 -15.79 3.51 2.75
CA HIS A 20 -15.66 3.86 1.35
C HIS A 20 -14.22 3.61 0.94
N ALA A 21 -13.98 2.56 0.14
CA ALA A 21 -12.64 2.27 -0.36
C ALA A 21 -12.07 3.53 -1.03
N ASN A 22 -10.89 3.94 -0.60
CA ASN A 22 -10.25 5.14 -1.15
C ASN A 22 -9.79 4.88 -2.60
N VAL A 23 -9.34 5.92 -3.31
CA VAL A 23 -8.95 5.80 -4.72
C VAL A 23 -7.81 4.77 -4.92
N CYS A 24 -6.87 4.73 -3.98
CA CYS A 24 -5.73 3.80 -4.03
C CYS A 24 -6.16 2.36 -3.75
N GLU A 25 -7.13 2.15 -2.87
CA GLU A 25 -7.71 0.83 -2.61
C GLU A 25 -8.54 0.34 -3.78
N LYS A 26 -9.33 1.21 -4.42
CA LYS A 26 -10.04 0.87 -5.66
C LYS A 26 -9.07 0.42 -6.73
N GLN A 27 -7.99 1.18 -6.94
CA GLN A 27 -6.94 0.83 -7.89
C GLN A 27 -6.25 -0.50 -7.51
N TRP A 28 -5.97 -0.74 -6.23
CA TRP A 28 -5.43 -2.01 -5.74
C TRP A 28 -6.32 -3.20 -6.13
N GLN A 29 -7.63 -3.10 -5.87
CA GLN A 29 -8.61 -4.14 -6.15
C GLN A 29 -8.85 -4.36 -7.65
N GLU A 30 -8.82 -3.30 -8.45
CA GLU A 30 -8.97 -3.38 -9.90
C GLU A 30 -7.77 -4.06 -10.55
N GLU A 31 -6.56 -3.62 -10.20
CA GLU A 31 -5.32 -4.09 -10.82
C GLU A 31 -4.89 -5.48 -10.37
N GLN A 32 -5.38 -5.95 -9.22
CA GLN A 32 -5.18 -7.33 -8.77
C GLN A 32 -5.62 -8.36 -9.82
N LYS A 33 -6.68 -8.04 -10.59
CA LYS A 33 -7.27 -8.92 -11.61
C LYS A 33 -6.46 -8.95 -12.90
N ASN A 34 -5.54 -8.01 -13.08
CA ASN A 34 -4.77 -7.81 -14.31
C ASN A 34 -3.35 -8.40 -14.14
N THR A 35 -3.23 -9.72 -14.30
CA THR A 35 -1.97 -10.44 -14.09
C THR A 35 -0.88 -10.00 -15.06
N VAL A 36 0.35 -9.82 -14.55
CA VAL A 36 1.56 -9.55 -15.33
C VAL A 36 2.63 -10.58 -15.05
N GLN A 37 3.28 -11.05 -16.12
CA GLN A 37 4.44 -11.93 -16.01
C GLN A 37 5.67 -11.13 -15.58
N ILE A 38 6.12 -11.37 -14.35
CA ILE A 38 7.25 -10.67 -13.73
C ILE A 38 8.40 -11.65 -13.54
N LYS A 39 9.56 -11.31 -14.09
CA LYS A 39 10.81 -12.02 -13.81
C LYS A 39 11.60 -11.25 -12.75
N LYS A 40 11.87 -11.89 -11.61
CA LYS A 40 12.78 -11.35 -10.59
C LYS A 40 14.22 -11.35 -11.13
N LEU A 41 14.93 -10.26 -10.92
CA LEU A 41 16.35 -10.13 -11.21
C LEU A 41 17.13 -10.12 -9.89
N LYS A 42 18.47 -10.20 -9.98
CA LYS A 42 19.34 -10.08 -8.81
C LYS A 42 19.16 -8.68 -8.20
N SER A 43 19.09 -8.61 -6.88
CA SER A 43 19.12 -7.35 -6.14
C SER A 43 20.38 -6.57 -6.49
N GLN A 44 20.26 -5.25 -6.49
CA GLN A 44 21.36 -4.36 -6.81
C GLN A 44 21.40 -3.20 -5.81
N GLN A 45 22.59 -2.63 -5.65
CA GLN A 45 22.74 -1.39 -4.91
C GLN A 45 22.00 -0.28 -5.66
N CYS A 46 21.20 0.48 -4.92
CA CYS A 46 20.45 1.60 -5.45
C CYS A 46 20.80 2.88 -4.69
N ALA A 47 20.54 4.01 -5.33
CA ALA A 47 20.64 5.30 -4.66
C ALA A 47 19.73 5.30 -3.42
N TYR A 48 20.22 5.91 -2.35
CA TYR A 48 19.45 6.03 -1.14
C TYR A 48 18.16 6.81 -1.43
N ILE A 49 17.02 6.21 -1.11
CA ILE A 49 15.71 6.72 -1.54
C ILE A 49 15.44 8.15 -1.03
N TRP A 50 16.06 8.54 0.08
CA TRP A 50 15.92 9.86 0.70
C TRP A 50 16.73 10.96 0.01
N ASP A 51 17.70 10.61 -0.83
CA ASP A 51 18.51 11.56 -1.59
C ASP A 51 17.96 11.78 -3.01
N ASP A 52 16.97 10.99 -3.42
CA ASP A 52 16.38 11.09 -4.74
C ASP A 52 15.25 12.13 -4.79
N ALA A 53 15.50 13.23 -5.51
CA ALA A 53 14.56 14.35 -5.65
C ALA A 53 13.20 13.93 -6.22
N LYS A 54 13.14 12.94 -7.12
CA LYS A 54 11.87 12.45 -7.66
C LYS A 54 11.11 11.64 -6.61
N VAL A 55 11.79 10.83 -5.81
CA VAL A 55 11.12 10.12 -4.71
C VAL A 55 10.61 11.11 -3.67
N ILE A 56 11.39 12.12 -3.30
CA ILE A 56 10.94 13.21 -2.41
C ILE A 56 9.65 13.87 -2.96
N ALA A 57 9.59 14.15 -4.25
CA ALA A 57 8.39 14.72 -4.88
C ALA A 57 7.20 13.75 -4.86
N LEU A 58 7.44 12.45 -5.01
CA LEU A 58 6.41 11.40 -4.94
C LEU A 58 5.80 11.34 -3.54
N LEU A 59 6.65 11.36 -2.50
CA LEU A 59 6.22 11.34 -1.10
C LEU A 59 5.34 12.55 -0.76
N LYS A 60 5.72 13.74 -1.24
CA LYS A 60 4.91 14.96 -1.05
C LYS A 60 3.53 14.83 -1.71
N LYS A 61 3.44 14.20 -2.89
CA LYS A 61 2.13 13.93 -3.53
C LYS A 61 1.25 12.98 -2.71
N MET A 62 1.84 12.07 -1.93
CA MET A 62 1.13 11.23 -0.97
C MET A 62 0.87 11.91 0.38
N ASN A 63 1.15 13.21 0.50
CA ASN A 63 1.09 13.97 1.76
C ASN A 63 1.99 13.40 2.88
N LEU A 64 3.14 12.83 2.49
CA LEU A 64 4.14 12.31 3.42
C LEU A 64 5.27 13.32 3.63
N LYS A 65 5.89 13.27 4.82
CA LYS A 65 7.05 14.11 5.17
C LYS A 65 8.33 13.36 4.78
N PRO A 66 9.10 13.84 3.77
CA PRO A 66 10.35 13.17 3.37
C PRO A 66 11.40 13.18 4.47
N LYS A 67 11.45 14.26 5.28
CA LYS A 67 12.32 14.39 6.45
C LYS A 67 11.59 13.93 7.72
N ASN A 68 11.25 12.64 7.79
CA ASN A 68 10.67 12.02 8.99
C ASN A 68 11.71 11.09 9.63
N GLY A 69 12.05 11.31 10.91
CA GLY A 69 13.02 10.50 11.65
C GLY A 69 12.55 9.07 11.99
N GLN A 70 11.34 8.71 11.56
CA GLN A 70 10.84 7.33 11.58
C GLN A 70 11.26 6.52 10.37
N TRP A 71 11.64 7.15 9.27
CA TRP A 71 12.00 6.45 8.04
C TRP A 71 13.18 5.50 8.24
N MET A 72 12.97 4.27 7.83
CA MET A 72 13.96 3.23 7.65
C MET A 72 13.89 2.78 6.19
N ALA A 73 15.03 2.69 5.51
CA ALA A 73 15.10 2.14 4.17
C ALA A 73 15.83 0.79 4.22
N ILE A 74 15.54 -0.06 3.25
CA ILE A 74 16.34 -1.27 3.02
C ILE A 74 17.52 -0.85 2.12
N ASP A 75 18.74 -1.27 2.47
CA ASP A 75 19.98 -0.84 1.81
C ASP A 75 20.16 -1.44 0.40
N GLU A 76 19.29 -2.37 0.01
CA GLU A 76 19.26 -2.99 -1.32
C GLU A 76 17.91 -2.76 -2.00
N CYS A 77 17.94 -2.53 -3.32
CA CYS A 77 16.74 -2.51 -4.13
C CYS A 77 16.61 -3.80 -4.92
N ASN A 78 15.37 -4.29 -4.97
CA ASN A 78 15.01 -5.37 -5.86
C ASN A 78 14.93 -4.83 -7.30
N ALA A 79 15.32 -5.67 -8.26
CA ALA A 79 15.12 -5.39 -9.68
C ALA A 79 14.18 -6.46 -10.27
N ILE A 80 13.29 -6.04 -11.16
CA ILE A 80 12.40 -6.93 -11.88
C ILE A 80 12.39 -6.61 -13.37
N GLN A 81 11.94 -7.56 -14.17
CA GLN A 81 11.76 -7.41 -15.60
C GLN A 81 10.34 -7.82 -16.00
N VAL A 82 9.69 -6.97 -16.82
CA VAL A 82 8.40 -7.24 -17.47
C VAL A 82 8.57 -7.02 -18.96
N GLY A 83 8.37 -8.08 -19.75
CA GLY A 83 8.77 -8.08 -21.16
C GLY A 83 10.27 -7.78 -21.31
N GLN A 84 10.60 -6.71 -22.02
CA GLN A 84 11.98 -6.25 -22.22
C GLN A 84 12.40 -5.11 -21.28
N GLN A 85 11.48 -4.60 -20.44
CA GLN A 85 11.71 -3.44 -19.59
C GLN A 85 12.13 -3.88 -18.19
N LYS A 86 13.15 -3.20 -17.65
CA LYS A 86 13.62 -3.37 -16.28
C LYS A 86 13.04 -2.29 -15.38
N TYR A 87 12.76 -2.67 -14.14
CA TYR A 87 12.21 -1.80 -13.12
C TYR A 87 12.97 -1.98 -11.81
N ILE A 88 13.14 -0.89 -11.08
CA ILE A 88 13.74 -0.87 -9.75
C ILE A 88 12.65 -0.68 -8.71
N LEU A 89 12.70 -1.49 -7.66
CA LEU A 89 11.76 -1.47 -6.55
C LEU A 89 12.47 -0.97 -5.30
N TYR A 90 11.96 0.09 -4.71
CA TYR A 90 12.41 0.63 -3.44
C TYR A 90 11.41 0.26 -2.35
N GLN A 91 11.92 -0.04 -1.16
CA GLN A 91 11.12 -0.32 0.02
C GLN A 91 11.67 0.48 1.22
N ALA A 92 10.76 1.07 1.96
CA ALA A 92 11.05 1.76 3.21
C ALA A 92 9.88 1.57 4.18
N TYR A 93 10.07 1.89 5.45
CA TYR A 93 9.03 1.77 6.47
C TYR A 93 9.26 2.75 7.63
N TYR A 94 8.25 2.93 8.47
CA TYR A 94 8.38 3.63 9.75
C TYR A 94 8.77 2.66 10.85
N LYS A 95 9.86 2.98 11.57
CA LYS A 95 10.43 2.11 12.62
C LYS A 95 9.46 1.72 13.73
N ASN A 96 8.61 2.65 14.17
CA ASN A 96 7.70 2.42 15.30
C ASN A 96 6.28 2.12 14.83
N ASP A 97 5.83 2.80 13.77
CA ASP A 97 4.45 2.73 13.29
C ASP A 97 4.22 1.62 12.24
N LEU A 98 5.29 0.90 11.85
CA LEU A 98 5.27 -0.24 10.92
C LEU A 98 4.53 0.00 9.59
N SER A 99 4.38 1.28 9.24
CA SER A 99 3.79 1.73 7.98
C SER A 99 4.83 1.61 6.87
N ASP A 100 4.46 1.08 5.72
CA ASP A 100 5.39 0.66 4.68
C ASP A 100 5.22 1.47 3.39
N LEU A 101 6.35 1.81 2.76
CA LEU A 101 6.45 2.46 1.46
C LEU A 101 6.99 1.46 0.43
N TYR A 102 6.31 1.36 -0.71
CA TYR A 102 6.78 0.63 -1.88
C TYR A 102 6.77 1.56 -3.09
N VAL A 103 7.90 1.63 -3.80
CA VAL A 103 8.03 2.49 -4.99
C VAL A 103 8.62 1.68 -6.14
N ILE A 104 8.03 1.82 -7.33
CA ILE A 104 8.59 1.30 -8.58
C ILE A 104 9.11 2.44 -9.45
N ARG A 105 10.24 2.20 -10.10
CA ARG A 105 10.85 3.09 -11.10
C ARG A 105 11.10 2.37 -12.41
N ASP A 106 10.70 2.96 -13.52
CA ASP A 106 11.10 2.50 -14.86
C ASP A 106 12.40 3.15 -15.36
N SER A 107 12.91 2.68 -16.50
CA SER A 107 14.12 3.22 -17.14
C SER A 107 14.00 4.67 -17.58
N SER A 108 12.78 5.18 -17.75
CA SER A 108 12.50 6.58 -18.10
C SER A 108 12.35 7.48 -16.86
N ASN A 109 12.67 6.96 -15.68
CA ASN A 109 12.52 7.63 -14.39
C ASN A 109 11.08 8.09 -14.09
N ASN A 110 10.06 7.39 -14.62
CA ASN A 110 8.71 7.48 -14.09
C ASN A 110 8.65 6.71 -12.78
N LEU A 111 7.84 7.20 -11.84
CA LEU A 111 7.64 6.61 -10.53
C LEU A 111 6.17 6.36 -10.26
N TYR A 112 5.92 5.30 -9.53
CA TYR A 112 4.66 5.06 -8.86
C TYR A 112 4.94 4.46 -7.50
N GLY A 113 4.12 4.76 -6.50
CA GLY A 113 4.29 4.13 -5.19
C GLY A 113 3.00 4.04 -4.39
N PHE A 114 3.05 3.14 -3.41
CA PHE A 114 2.06 2.99 -2.36
C PHE A 114 2.70 3.26 -1.00
N PHE A 115 1.93 3.82 -0.08
CA PHE A 115 2.26 3.88 1.33
C PHE A 115 1.08 3.33 2.14
N ARG A 116 1.33 2.23 2.86
CA ARG A 116 0.38 1.61 3.78
C ARG A 116 0.53 2.28 5.13
N ASP A 117 -0.35 3.23 5.45
CA ASP A 117 -0.34 3.94 6.73
C ASP A 117 -1.19 3.19 7.75
N LEU A 118 -0.57 2.73 8.83
CA LEU A 118 -1.25 2.03 9.94
C LEU A 118 -1.68 3.01 11.05
N GLY A 119 -1.39 4.30 10.88
CA GLY A 119 -1.53 5.29 11.95
C GLY A 119 -0.40 5.16 12.97
N LYS A 120 -0.70 5.54 14.22
CA LYS A 120 0.31 5.58 15.29
C LYS A 120 0.27 4.31 16.12
N TYR A 121 1.42 3.68 16.34
CA TYR A 121 1.48 2.57 17.28
C TYR A 121 1.48 3.06 18.74
N SER A 122 0.58 2.53 19.56
CA SER A 122 0.50 2.76 21.00
C SER A 122 1.21 1.63 21.75
N PHE A 123 2.37 1.92 22.34
CA PHE A 123 3.08 0.97 23.20
C PHE A 123 2.34 0.67 24.50
N VAL A 124 1.40 1.54 24.91
CA VAL A 124 0.59 1.35 26.12
C VAL A 124 -0.53 0.35 25.87
N ASP A 125 -1.17 0.44 24.71
CA ASP A 125 -2.33 -0.37 24.35
C ASP A 125 -1.98 -1.58 23.48
N ASP A 126 -0.69 -1.75 23.13
CA ASP A 126 -0.18 -2.74 22.18
C ASP A 126 -1.01 -2.83 20.88
N LYS A 127 -1.34 -1.66 20.31
CA LYS A 127 -2.19 -1.58 19.11
C LYS A 127 -1.89 -0.34 18.28
N PHE A 128 -2.26 -0.41 17.01
CA PHE A 128 -2.32 0.75 16.14
C PHE A 128 -3.55 1.61 16.46
N ILE A 129 -3.35 2.92 16.43
CA ILE A 129 -4.40 3.94 16.41
C ILE A 129 -4.50 4.40 14.96
N PRO A 130 -5.48 3.88 14.18
CA PRO A 130 -5.57 4.16 12.75
C PRO A 130 -5.80 5.64 12.46
N THR A 131 -5.49 6.06 11.23
CA THR A 131 -5.84 7.40 10.77
C THR A 131 -7.36 7.53 10.60
N ALA A 132 -7.85 8.77 10.53
CA ALA A 132 -9.27 9.04 10.32
C ALA A 132 -9.82 8.55 8.97
N THR A 133 -8.94 8.29 8.00
CA THR A 133 -9.27 7.80 6.66
C THR A 133 -8.95 6.32 6.47
N ALA A 134 -8.62 5.61 7.55
CA ALA A 134 -8.36 4.19 7.51
C ALA A 134 -9.61 3.37 7.14
N ASN A 135 -9.39 2.28 6.44
CA ASN A 135 -10.39 1.28 6.12
C ASN A 135 -10.78 0.45 7.35
N GLN A 136 -11.70 -0.51 7.17
CA GLN A 136 -12.15 -1.41 8.23
C GLN A 136 -11.04 -2.29 8.87
N HIS A 137 -9.89 -2.39 8.22
CA HIS A 137 -8.71 -3.13 8.70
C HIS A 137 -7.67 -2.22 9.35
N GLY A 138 -7.98 -0.93 9.56
CA GLY A 138 -7.09 0.05 10.18
C GLY A 138 -5.98 0.54 9.25
N VAL A 139 -6.12 0.35 7.93
CA VAL A 139 -5.14 0.77 6.93
C VAL A 139 -5.64 1.99 6.16
N ASP A 140 -4.80 3.02 6.05
CA ASP A 140 -5.00 4.15 5.15
C ASP A 140 -4.01 4.08 3.99
N LEU A 141 -4.47 3.52 2.86
CA LEU A 141 -3.62 3.29 1.70
C LEU A 141 -3.47 4.57 0.86
N LYS A 142 -2.24 5.06 0.74
CA LYS A 142 -1.90 6.24 -0.06
C LYS A 142 -1.12 5.81 -1.30
N CYS A 143 -1.30 6.54 -2.39
CA CYS A 143 -0.62 6.24 -3.64
C CYS A 143 -0.41 7.52 -4.47
N ALA A 144 0.63 7.51 -5.30
CA ALA A 144 0.90 8.60 -6.22
C ALA A 144 1.70 8.14 -7.42
N ALA A 145 1.62 8.93 -8.49
CA ALA A 145 2.43 8.79 -9.69
C ALA A 145 3.24 10.07 -9.98
N LEU A 146 4.44 9.89 -10.51
CA LEU A 146 5.22 10.93 -11.17
C LEU A 146 5.64 10.43 -12.56
N GLY A 147 5.22 11.17 -13.59
CA GLY A 147 5.42 10.77 -14.97
C GLY A 147 4.16 10.17 -15.58
N ASN A 148 4.31 9.52 -16.75
CA ASN A 148 3.19 9.18 -17.63
C ASN A 148 3.14 7.69 -18.02
N ASN A 149 3.69 6.81 -17.19
CA ASN A 149 3.61 5.36 -17.41
C ASN A 149 2.45 4.75 -16.59
N PRO A 150 1.27 4.51 -17.19
CA PRO A 150 0.11 3.99 -16.47
C PRO A 150 0.29 2.53 -16.02
N LYS A 151 1.26 1.80 -16.56
CA LYS A 151 1.48 0.38 -16.22
C LYS A 151 2.16 0.19 -14.86
N LEU A 152 2.74 1.24 -14.29
CA LEU A 152 3.54 1.11 -13.07
C LEU A 152 2.73 0.67 -11.85
N SER A 153 1.49 1.16 -11.71
CA SER A 153 0.59 0.71 -10.64
C SER A 153 0.39 -0.79 -10.70
N ASN A 154 -0.03 -1.27 -11.87
CA ASN A 154 -0.30 -2.67 -12.10
C ASN A 154 0.94 -3.54 -11.83
N ILE A 155 2.11 -3.18 -12.38
CA ILE A 155 3.35 -3.95 -12.19
C ILE A 155 3.75 -4.00 -10.71
N LEU A 156 3.65 -2.89 -9.98
CA LEU A 156 3.97 -2.86 -8.54
C LEU A 156 3.00 -3.74 -7.74
N ILE A 157 1.71 -3.63 -8.01
CA ILE A 157 0.65 -4.41 -7.34
C ILE A 157 0.88 -5.92 -7.57
N GLN A 158 1.11 -6.32 -8.82
CA GLN A 158 1.38 -7.71 -9.17
C GLN A 158 2.69 -8.22 -8.53
N ASN A 159 3.72 -7.38 -8.41
CA ASN A 159 4.94 -7.74 -7.69
C ASN A 159 4.68 -8.03 -6.20
N LEU A 160 3.88 -7.19 -5.54
CA LEU A 160 3.55 -7.34 -4.13
C LEU A 160 2.66 -8.57 -3.88
N PHE A 161 1.70 -8.84 -4.77
CA PHE A 161 0.89 -10.07 -4.70
C PHE A 161 1.73 -11.33 -4.86
N GLN A 162 2.71 -11.36 -5.77
CA GLN A 162 3.64 -12.49 -5.90
C GLN A 162 4.50 -12.70 -4.64
N ARG A 163 4.70 -11.65 -3.84
CA ARG A 163 5.34 -11.72 -2.51
C ARG A 163 4.35 -12.04 -1.39
N LYS A 164 3.06 -12.25 -1.69
CA LYS A 164 1.97 -12.45 -0.72
C LYS A 164 1.80 -11.28 0.26
N ILE A 165 2.00 -10.05 -0.22
CA ILE A 165 1.78 -8.81 0.54
C ILE A 165 0.45 -8.22 0.07
N ASP A 166 -0.50 -8.05 0.99
CA ASP A 166 -1.74 -7.31 0.75
C ASP A 166 -1.65 -5.95 1.43
N LEU A 167 -1.74 -4.87 0.65
CA LEU A 167 -1.63 -3.53 1.19
C LEU A 167 -2.93 -2.99 1.80
N THR A 168 -4.05 -3.70 1.67
CA THR A 168 -5.33 -3.30 2.31
C THR A 168 -5.50 -3.84 3.72
N HIS A 169 -4.61 -4.74 4.14
CA HIS A 169 -4.53 -5.35 5.46
C HIS A 169 -3.10 -5.22 6.01
N TYR A 170 -2.91 -5.45 7.30
CA TYR A 170 -1.59 -5.59 7.91
C TYR A 170 -1.43 -6.95 8.58
N SER A 171 -0.28 -7.59 8.33
CA SER A 171 0.21 -8.74 9.09
C SER A 171 1.67 -8.54 9.43
N TYR A 172 2.07 -8.92 10.65
CA TYR A 172 3.48 -8.91 11.07
C TYR A 172 4.38 -9.78 10.18
N GLU A 173 3.80 -10.79 9.51
CA GLU A 173 4.51 -11.66 8.57
C GLU A 173 4.99 -10.93 7.33
N ASP A 174 4.38 -9.80 6.96
CA ASP A 174 4.74 -9.05 5.76
C ASP A 174 6.18 -8.52 5.81
N ARG A 175 6.75 -8.34 7.02
CA ARG A 175 8.13 -7.90 7.19
C ARG A 175 9.17 -8.96 6.83
N ASN A 176 8.76 -10.22 6.76
CA ASN A 176 9.65 -11.35 6.47
C ASN A 176 9.57 -11.82 5.01
N LYS A 177 8.85 -11.10 4.12
CA LYS A 177 8.55 -11.47 2.72
C LYS A 177 9.24 -10.55 1.70
#